data_AF-A0ABD4UIH9-F1
#
_entry.id   AF-A0ABD4UIH9-F1
#
_cell.length_a   1.000
_cell.length_b   1.000
_cell.length_c   1.000
_cell.angle_alpha   90.00
_cell.angle_beta   90.00
_cell.angle_gamma   90.00
#
_symmetry.space_group_name_H-M   'P 1'
#
loop_
_entity.id
_entity.type
_entity.pdbx_description
1 polymer ?
#
loop_
_entity_poly.entity_id
_entity_poly.type
_entity_poly.pdbx_seq_one_letter_code
_entity_poly.pdbx_strand_id
1 'polypeptide(L)'
;MANITSTKLNNVMPGTRHSARERSANIAQRMHDAMTQIEHEIQESGGVYPHNHHRLSAAEVARRAHVHPTTLHTPTQREIHRKVLVWLASFKTPSVSDQGPARQNLAQRVANWHSLYERLAQAHRDSELALQHCEAELFDAKAEIVELKKLIARYQNTTHSLPTHSSNLEIRSVKHGTEGAQ
;
A
#
# COMPACT_ATOMS: atom_id res chain seq x y z
N MET A 1 -36.53 -73.42 -22.22
CA MET A 1 -36.53 -72.97 -20.81
C MET A 1 -35.08 -72.99 -20.33
N ALA A 2 -34.33 -71.90 -20.52
CA ALA A 2 -34.02 -70.89 -19.50
C ALA A 2 -33.11 -71.44 -18.37
N ASN A 3 -31.80 -71.14 -18.40
CA ASN A 3 -31.30 -69.98 -17.65
C ASN A 3 -29.80 -69.72 -17.85
N ILE A 4 -29.54 -68.43 -18.05
CA ILE A 4 -28.26 -67.75 -18.16
C ILE A 4 -27.65 -67.69 -16.75
N THR A 5 -26.41 -68.14 -16.56
CA THR A 5 -25.66 -67.78 -15.35
C THR A 5 -24.46 -66.93 -15.75
N SER A 6 -24.53 -65.70 -15.24
CA SER A 6 -23.68 -64.54 -15.51
C SER A 6 -22.23 -64.77 -15.10
N THR A 7 -21.31 -64.82 -16.07
CA THR A 7 -19.88 -64.65 -15.81
C THR A 7 -19.60 -63.16 -15.63
N LYS A 8 -19.74 -62.65 -14.40
CA LYS A 8 -19.15 -61.37 -14.01
C LYS A 8 -17.64 -61.57 -13.83
N LEU A 9 -16.88 -61.33 -14.90
CA LEU A 9 -15.45 -61.01 -14.81
C LEU A 9 -15.32 -59.67 -14.09
N ASN A 10 -15.21 -59.71 -12.76
CA ASN A 10 -14.80 -58.55 -11.97
C ASN A 10 -13.33 -58.27 -12.29
N ASN A 11 -13.10 -57.35 -13.23
CA ASN A 11 -11.82 -56.74 -13.48
C ASN A 11 -11.44 -55.87 -12.28
N VAL A 12 -10.83 -56.46 -11.25
CA VAL A 12 -10.26 -55.72 -10.12
C VAL A 12 -8.97 -55.09 -10.62
N MET A 13 -9.07 -53.81 -10.98
CA MET A 13 -7.92 -52.91 -11.13
C MET A 13 -6.96 -53.09 -9.96
N PRO A 14 -5.66 -53.34 -10.18
CA PRO A 14 -4.70 -53.42 -9.10
C PRO A 14 -4.55 -52.02 -8.51
N GLY A 15 -5.15 -51.79 -7.34
CA GLY A 15 -4.88 -50.60 -6.54
C GLY A 15 -3.39 -50.52 -6.28
N THR A 16 -2.73 -49.51 -6.82
CA THR A 16 -1.29 -49.28 -6.72
C THR A 16 -0.92 -49.12 -5.25
N ARG A 17 -0.50 -50.21 -4.62
CA ARG A 17 0.07 -50.18 -3.27
C ARG A 17 1.43 -49.52 -3.37
N HIS A 18 1.46 -48.19 -3.33
CA HIS A 18 2.70 -47.45 -3.22
C HIS A 18 3.48 -47.96 -2.01
N SER A 19 4.76 -48.25 -2.21
CA SER A 19 5.62 -48.67 -1.12
C SER A 19 5.65 -47.57 -0.04
N ALA A 20 5.88 -47.96 1.21
CA ALA A 20 5.97 -46.98 2.31
C ALA A 20 7.03 -45.89 2.02
N ARG A 21 8.06 -46.24 1.24
CA ARG A 21 9.11 -45.35 0.75
C ARG A 21 8.58 -44.33 -0.25
N GLU A 22 7.81 -44.75 -1.26
CA GLU A 22 7.21 -43.85 -2.25
C GLU A 22 6.25 -42.84 -1.64
N ARG A 23 5.39 -43.28 -0.71
CA ARG A 23 4.48 -42.36 0.00
C ARG A 23 5.26 -41.32 0.79
N SER A 24 6.36 -41.74 1.40
CA SER A 24 7.20 -40.84 2.19
C SER A 24 7.93 -39.84 1.33
N ALA A 25 8.44 -40.26 0.17
CA ALA A 25 9.05 -39.37 -0.82
C ALA A 25 8.03 -38.37 -1.39
N ASN A 26 6.80 -38.81 -1.68
CA ASN A 26 5.74 -37.92 -2.16
C ASN A 26 5.38 -36.83 -1.15
N ILE A 27 5.27 -37.19 0.14
CA ILE A 27 5.05 -36.22 1.23
C ILE A 27 6.22 -35.24 1.31
N ALA A 28 7.46 -35.73 1.22
CA ALA A 28 8.65 -34.89 1.23
C ALA A 28 8.63 -33.84 0.12
N GLN A 29 8.29 -34.27 -1.10
CA GLN A 29 8.22 -33.39 -2.27
C GLN A 29 7.17 -32.30 -2.08
N ARG A 30 5.95 -32.68 -1.68
CA ARG A 30 4.86 -31.71 -1.46
C ARG A 30 5.17 -30.69 -0.38
N MET A 31 5.87 -31.11 0.68
CA MET A 31 6.33 -30.21 1.73
C MET A 31 7.39 -29.24 1.20
N HIS A 32 8.29 -29.70 0.33
CA HIS A 32 9.29 -28.85 -0.31
C HIS A 32 8.63 -27.83 -1.24
N ASP A 33 7.71 -28.27 -2.10
CA ASP A 33 6.97 -27.40 -3.02
C ASP A 33 6.20 -26.32 -2.25
N ALA A 34 5.58 -26.68 -1.12
CA ALA A 34 4.89 -25.73 -0.25
C ALA A 34 5.85 -24.70 0.37
N MET A 35 7.05 -25.11 0.80
CA MET A 35 8.06 -24.19 1.32
C MET A 35 8.50 -23.19 0.24
N THR A 36 8.76 -23.66 -0.98
CA THR A 36 9.14 -22.79 -2.11
C THR A 36 8.02 -21.82 -2.49
N GLN A 37 6.76 -22.28 -2.51
CA GLN A 37 5.62 -21.41 -2.78
C GLN A 37 5.49 -20.31 -1.71
N ILE A 38 5.63 -20.66 -0.43
CA ILE A 38 5.57 -19.70 0.66
C ILE A 38 6.71 -18.66 0.54
N GLU A 39 7.90 -19.09 0.15
CA GLU A 39 9.04 -18.18 -0.05
C GLU A 39 8.77 -17.15 -1.16
N HIS A 40 8.15 -17.58 -2.26
CA HIS A 40 7.71 -16.68 -3.32
C HIS A 40 6.65 -15.68 -2.83
N GLU A 41 5.64 -16.16 -2.10
CA GLU A 41 4.58 -15.32 -1.53
C GLU A 41 5.14 -14.26 -0.57
N ILE A 42 6.14 -14.62 0.23
CA ILE A 42 6.84 -13.71 1.13
C ILE A 42 7.61 -12.66 0.32
N GLN A 43 8.29 -13.05 -0.75
CA GLN A 43 9.05 -12.13 -1.60
C GLN A 43 8.13 -11.12 -2.31
N GLU A 44 7.02 -11.57 -2.87
CA GLU A 44 6.01 -10.71 -3.51
C GLU A 44 5.36 -9.73 -2.52
N SER A 45 5.17 -10.18 -1.29
CA SER A 45 4.51 -9.41 -0.22
C SER A 45 5.49 -8.52 0.58
N GLY A 46 6.68 -8.24 0.04
CA GLY A 46 7.65 -7.33 0.66
C GLY A 46 8.29 -7.87 1.94
N GLY A 47 8.46 -9.19 2.04
CA GLY A 47 9.12 -9.85 3.17
C GLY A 47 8.17 -10.27 4.31
N VAL A 48 6.86 -10.12 4.13
CA VAL A 48 5.84 -10.51 5.11
C VAL A 48 4.96 -11.61 4.54
N TYR A 49 4.73 -12.69 5.29
CA TYR A 49 3.83 -13.75 4.84
C TYR A 49 2.37 -13.27 4.77
N PRO A 50 1.66 -13.37 3.63
CA PRO A 50 0.33 -12.76 3.47
C PRO A 50 -0.82 -13.54 4.12
N HIS A 51 -0.61 -14.81 4.46
CA HIS A 51 -1.67 -15.69 4.98
C HIS A 51 -1.53 -15.93 6.49
N ASN A 52 -2.56 -16.54 7.09
CA ASN A 52 -2.56 -16.98 8.49
C ASN A 52 -2.16 -15.88 9.49
N HIS A 53 -2.71 -14.67 9.31
CA HIS A 53 -2.38 -13.49 10.14
C HIS A 53 -0.87 -13.19 10.19
N HIS A 54 -0.18 -13.38 9.06
CA HIS A 54 1.26 -13.22 8.91
C HIS A 54 2.11 -14.20 9.73
N ARG A 55 1.50 -15.28 10.25
CA ARG A 55 2.18 -16.28 11.05
C ARG A 55 2.54 -17.50 10.23
N LEU A 56 3.84 -17.75 10.12
CA LEU A 56 4.36 -18.95 9.50
C LEU A 56 4.69 -20.01 10.57
N SER A 57 4.18 -21.22 10.43
CA SER A 57 4.38 -22.32 11.39
C SER A 57 4.48 -23.68 10.68
N ALA A 58 4.99 -24.72 11.34
CA ALA A 58 5.07 -26.05 10.74
C ALA A 58 3.69 -26.61 10.36
N ALA A 59 2.65 -26.26 11.13
CA ALA A 59 1.26 -26.60 10.80
C ALA A 59 0.75 -25.84 9.56
N GLU A 60 1.20 -24.60 9.35
CA GLU A 60 0.90 -23.85 8.12
C GLU A 60 1.50 -24.55 6.90
N VAL A 61 2.79 -24.89 6.97
CA VAL A 61 3.48 -25.60 5.87
C VAL A 61 2.78 -26.93 5.56
N ALA A 62 2.38 -27.69 6.59
CA ALA A 62 1.62 -28.93 6.43
C ALA A 62 0.28 -28.70 5.72
N ARG A 63 -0.47 -27.65 6.11
CA ARG A 63 -1.74 -27.29 5.46
C ARG A 63 -1.54 -26.94 3.99
N ARG A 64 -0.53 -26.12 3.67
CA ARG A 64 -0.20 -25.73 2.29
C ARG A 64 0.24 -26.92 1.43
N ALA A 65 0.96 -27.87 2.03
CA ALA A 65 1.32 -29.12 1.38
C ALA A 65 0.15 -30.12 1.26
N HIS A 66 -1.04 -29.81 1.80
CA HIS A 66 -2.19 -30.72 1.94
C HIS A 66 -1.89 -32.00 2.73
N VAL A 67 -0.98 -31.92 3.71
CA VAL A 67 -0.58 -33.01 4.59
C VAL A 67 -1.17 -32.78 5.97
N HIS A 68 -1.79 -33.81 6.56
CA HIS A 68 -2.32 -33.67 7.91
C HIS A 68 -1.17 -33.40 8.91
N PRO A 69 -1.27 -32.38 9.80
CA PRO A 69 -0.15 -31.99 10.67
C PRO A 69 0.41 -33.13 11.54
N THR A 70 -0.44 -34.07 11.98
CA THR A 70 0.00 -35.22 12.79
C THR A 70 0.97 -36.15 12.04
N THR A 71 0.92 -36.17 10.70
CA THR A 71 1.80 -36.98 9.85
C THR A 71 3.27 -36.61 10.02
N LEU A 72 3.56 -35.33 10.32
CA LEU A 72 4.93 -34.84 10.53
C LEU A 72 5.58 -35.37 11.81
N HIS A 73 4.79 -35.87 12.76
CA HIS A 73 5.29 -36.45 14.00
C HIS A 73 5.62 -37.95 13.88
N THR A 74 5.32 -38.57 12.74
CA THR A 74 5.63 -39.98 12.50
C THR A 74 7.14 -40.21 12.33
N PRO A 75 7.70 -41.35 12.78
CA PRO A 75 9.14 -41.63 12.65
C PRO A 75 9.67 -41.50 11.22
N THR A 76 8.86 -41.90 10.24
CA THR A 76 9.20 -41.87 8.82
C THR A 76 9.32 -40.46 8.25
N GLN A 77 8.64 -39.48 8.86
CA GLN A 77 8.58 -38.08 8.39
C GLN A 77 9.35 -37.11 9.28
N ARG A 78 10.01 -37.61 10.34
CA ARG A 78 10.74 -36.82 11.32
C ARG A 78 11.83 -35.96 10.68
N GLU A 79 12.52 -36.49 9.67
CA GLU A 79 13.58 -35.75 8.98
C GLU A 79 13.04 -34.57 8.18
N ILE A 80 11.89 -34.73 7.53
CA ILE A 80 11.22 -33.63 6.81
C ILE A 80 10.72 -32.58 7.80
N HIS A 81 10.13 -33.01 8.91
CA HIS A 81 9.74 -32.10 9.98
C HIS A 81 10.93 -31.28 10.51
N ARG A 82 12.10 -31.92 10.71
CA ARG A 82 13.33 -31.22 11.11
C ARG A 82 13.76 -30.18 10.08
N LYS A 83 13.72 -30.52 8.79
CA LYS A 83 14.03 -29.57 7.68
C LYS A 83 13.09 -28.36 7.70
N VAL A 84 11.80 -28.59 7.90
CA VAL A 84 10.80 -27.51 8.02
C VAL A 84 11.13 -26.61 9.21
N LEU A 85 11.49 -27.17 10.38
CA LEU A 85 11.86 -26.37 11.54
C LEU A 85 13.12 -25.53 11.32
N VAL A 86 14.14 -26.10 10.66
CA VAL A 86 15.37 -25.36 10.30
C VAL A 86 15.06 -24.23 9.34
N TRP A 87 14.20 -24.47 8.34
CA TRP A 87 13.76 -23.44 7.41
C TRP A 87 12.91 -22.37 8.10
N LEU A 88 11.99 -22.72 9.00
CA LEU A 88 11.25 -21.74 9.80
C LEU A 88 12.18 -20.87 10.65
N ALA A 89 13.28 -21.45 11.15
CA ALA A 89 14.27 -20.72 11.93
C ALA A 89 15.03 -19.67 11.09
N SER A 90 15.18 -19.85 9.76
CA SER A 90 15.84 -18.83 8.92
C SER A 90 15.00 -17.57 8.74
N PHE A 91 13.67 -17.67 8.80
CA PHE A 91 12.78 -16.49 8.84
C PHE A 91 12.74 -15.84 10.23
N LYS A 92 13.12 -16.58 11.27
CA LYS A 92 13.20 -16.13 12.65
C LYS A 92 14.50 -15.37 12.92
N THR A 93 14.82 -14.43 12.04
CA THR A 93 15.76 -13.34 12.37
C THR A 93 15.07 -12.46 13.44
N PRO A 94 15.76 -11.86 14.42
CA PRO A 94 15.16 -10.99 15.43
C PRO A 94 14.69 -9.66 14.81
N SER A 95 13.78 -9.74 13.84
CA SER A 95 12.95 -8.62 13.47
C SER A 95 11.97 -8.42 14.62
N VAL A 96 11.78 -7.15 14.96
CA VAL A 96 11.04 -6.62 16.12
C VAL A 96 9.55 -7.05 16.17
N SER A 97 9.10 -7.94 15.27
CA SER A 97 7.72 -8.36 15.07
C SER A 97 7.33 -9.69 15.76
N ASP A 98 8.25 -10.41 16.41
CA ASP A 98 7.90 -11.66 17.14
C ASP A 98 7.20 -11.42 18.49
N GLN A 99 6.77 -10.18 18.75
CA GLN A 99 5.69 -9.93 19.70
C GLN A 99 4.38 -10.31 19.01
N GLY A 100 3.99 -11.59 19.11
CA GLY A 100 2.56 -11.92 19.24
C GLY A 100 1.93 -11.06 20.34
N PRO A 101 0.61 -11.06 20.57
CA PRO A 101 0.03 -10.26 21.65
C PRO A 101 0.54 -10.81 22.98
N ALA A 102 1.72 -10.36 23.42
CA ALA A 102 2.12 -10.36 24.80
C ALA A 102 0.91 -9.78 25.49
N ARG A 103 0.33 -10.53 26.42
CA ARG A 103 -0.77 -10.06 27.25
C ARG A 103 -0.25 -8.77 27.89
N GLN A 104 -0.50 -7.64 27.24
CA GLN A 104 -0.08 -6.35 27.74
C GLN A 104 -0.77 -6.26 29.09
N ASN A 105 0.02 -6.17 30.15
CA ASN A 105 -0.54 -6.00 31.47
C ASN A 105 -1.44 -4.76 31.42
N LEU A 106 -2.52 -4.72 32.20
CA LEU A 106 -3.47 -3.60 32.24
C LEU A 106 -2.73 -2.26 32.30
N ALA A 107 -1.65 -2.17 33.08
CA ALA A 107 -0.79 -0.99 33.16
C ALA A 107 -0.18 -0.56 31.81
N GLN A 108 0.32 -1.51 31.01
CA GLN A 108 0.87 -1.22 29.68
C GLN A 108 -0.22 -0.79 28.70
N ARG A 109 -1.41 -1.40 28.79
CA ARG A 109 -2.56 -0.98 27.97
C ARG A 109 -2.96 0.44 28.32
N VAL A 110 -3.14 0.75 29.61
CA VAL A 110 -3.49 2.09 30.09
C VAL A 110 -2.45 3.12 29.65
N ALA A 111 -1.16 2.82 29.80
CA ALA A 111 -0.09 3.71 29.34
C ALA A 111 -0.13 3.94 27.82
N ASN A 112 -0.39 2.90 27.04
CA ASN A 112 -0.52 3.02 25.58
C ASN A 112 -1.74 3.86 25.19
N TRP A 113 -2.90 3.62 25.81
CA TRP A 113 -4.11 4.43 25.59
C TRP A 113 -3.89 5.89 25.98
N HIS A 114 -3.20 6.16 27.09
CA HIS A 114 -2.84 7.50 27.50
C HIS A 114 -1.97 8.20 26.46
N SER A 115 -0.90 7.52 26.00
CA SER A 115 -0.02 8.06 24.97
C SER A 115 -0.73 8.30 23.64
N LEU A 116 -1.63 7.41 23.24
CA LEU A 116 -2.48 7.60 22.04
C LEU A 116 -3.38 8.81 22.19
N TYR A 117 -4.03 8.95 23.35
CA TYR A 117 -4.91 10.07 23.64
C TYR A 117 -4.16 11.41 23.68
N GLU A 118 -3.00 11.46 24.33
CA GLU A 118 -2.17 12.67 24.38
C GLU A 118 -1.71 13.09 22.97
N ARG A 119 -1.29 12.14 22.15
CA ARG A 119 -0.92 12.43 20.75
C ARG A 119 -2.10 12.94 19.94
N LEU A 120 -3.28 12.34 20.12
CA LEU A 120 -4.50 12.80 19.45
C LEU A 120 -4.88 14.21 19.90
N ALA A 121 -4.84 14.49 21.20
CA ALA A 121 -5.12 15.80 21.76
C ALA A 121 -4.11 16.85 21.26
N GLN A 122 -2.84 16.49 21.14
CA GLN A 122 -1.82 17.39 20.59
C GLN A 122 -2.06 17.68 19.11
N ALA A 123 -2.29 16.64 18.30
CA ALA A 123 -2.58 16.80 16.87
C ALA A 123 -3.82 17.68 16.64
N HIS A 124 -4.85 17.55 17.48
CA HIS A 124 -6.03 18.42 17.41
C HIS A 124 -5.69 19.88 17.74
N ARG A 125 -4.88 20.15 18.78
CA ARG A 125 -4.47 21.53 19.09
C ARG A 125 -3.66 22.14 17.94
N ASP A 126 -2.75 21.36 17.38
CA ASP A 126 -1.91 21.79 16.26
C ASP A 126 -2.77 22.11 15.02
N SER A 127 -3.77 21.27 14.73
CA SER A 127 -4.68 21.53 13.61
C SER A 127 -5.58 22.75 13.82
N GLU A 128 -6.06 22.98 15.04
CA GLU A 128 -6.86 24.17 15.36
C GLU A 128 -6.03 25.46 15.24
N LEU A 129 -4.78 25.44 15.71
CA LEU A 129 -3.86 26.57 15.55
C LEU A 129 -3.54 26.83 14.08
N ALA A 130 -3.29 25.78 13.30
CA ALA A 130 -3.07 25.89 11.86
C ALA A 130 -4.30 26.48 11.14
N LEU A 131 -5.50 26.04 11.52
CA LEU A 131 -6.75 26.58 10.96
C LEU A 131 -6.89 28.08 11.26
N GLN A 132 -6.70 28.49 12.52
CA GLN A 132 -6.76 29.90 12.91
C GLN A 132 -5.75 30.76 12.15
N HIS A 133 -4.53 30.23 11.94
CA HIS A 133 -3.51 30.92 11.16
C HIS A 133 -3.94 31.09 9.70
N CYS A 134 -4.40 30.02 9.04
CA CYS A 134 -4.88 30.08 7.66
C CYS A 134 -6.10 31.01 7.51
N GLU A 135 -7.00 31.05 8.49
CA GLU A 135 -8.15 31.97 8.49
C GLU A 135 -7.72 33.44 8.58
N ALA A 136 -6.72 33.74 9.40
CA ALA A 136 -6.14 35.08 9.50
C ALA A 136 -5.47 35.50 8.17
N GLU A 137 -4.64 34.64 7.58
CA GLU A 137 -4.01 34.89 6.28
C GLU A 137 -5.06 35.12 5.18
N LEU A 138 -6.13 34.31 5.19
CA LEU A 138 -7.22 34.44 4.23
C LEU A 138 -8.01 35.75 4.43
N PHE A 139 -8.19 36.20 5.67
CA PHE A 139 -8.79 37.50 5.97
C PHE A 139 -7.94 38.65 5.41
N ASP A 140 -6.63 38.62 5.67
CA ASP A 140 -5.68 39.65 5.21
C ASP A 140 -5.61 39.68 3.67
N ALA A 141 -5.50 38.53 3.03
CA ALA A 141 -5.48 38.41 1.57
C ALA A 141 -6.78 38.95 0.94
N LYS A 142 -7.95 38.67 1.57
CA LYS A 142 -9.23 39.22 1.10
C LYS A 142 -9.27 40.75 1.23
N ALA A 143 -8.74 41.31 2.32
CA ALA A 143 -8.65 42.75 2.50
C ALA A 143 -7.76 43.40 1.42
N GLU A 144 -6.62 42.79 1.11
CA GLU A 144 -5.72 43.25 0.06
C GLU A 144 -6.38 43.20 -1.33
N ILE A 145 -7.09 42.12 -1.66
CA ILE A 145 -7.84 42.00 -2.92
C ILE A 145 -8.86 43.14 -3.05
N VAL A 146 -9.55 43.49 -1.96
CA VAL A 146 -10.52 44.60 -1.97
C VAL A 146 -9.83 45.93 -2.25
N GLU A 147 -8.69 46.21 -1.62
CA GLU A 147 -7.94 47.44 -1.86
C GLU A 147 -7.36 47.51 -3.27
N LEU A 148 -6.79 46.42 -3.78
CA LEU A 148 -6.30 46.35 -5.15
C LEU A 148 -7.43 46.56 -6.17
N LYS A 149 -8.61 46.00 -5.93
CA LYS A 149 -9.80 46.25 -6.78
C LYS A 149 -10.22 47.73 -6.75
N LYS A 150 -10.19 48.38 -5.60
CA LYS A 150 -10.47 49.83 -5.49
C LYS A 150 -9.44 50.64 -6.27
N LEU A 151 -8.16 50.30 -6.17
CA LEU A 151 -7.08 50.97 -6.90
C LEU A 151 -7.25 50.82 -8.41
N ILE A 152 -7.51 49.60 -8.89
CA ILE A 152 -7.78 49.33 -10.30
C ILE A 152 -8.97 50.18 -10.80
N ALA A 153 -10.08 50.22 -10.04
CA ALA A 153 -11.23 51.03 -10.39
C ALA A 153 -10.90 52.53 -10.46
N ARG A 154 -10.08 53.05 -9.53
CA ARG A 154 -9.60 54.44 -9.58
C ARG A 154 -8.80 54.71 -10.86
N TYR A 155 -7.83 53.85 -11.17
CA TYR A 155 -7.00 54.00 -12.38
C TYR A 155 -7.84 53.95 -13.66
N GLN A 156 -8.79 53.02 -13.75
CA GLN A 156 -9.70 52.90 -14.89
C GLN A 156 -10.59 54.15 -15.07
N ASN A 157 -11.07 54.73 -13.97
CA ASN A 157 -11.85 55.97 -14.01
C ASN A 157 -10.99 57.18 -14.40
N THR A 158 -9.71 57.23 -13.98
CA THR A 158 -8.78 58.31 -14.36
C THR A 158 -8.39 58.22 -15.83
N THR A 159 -8.14 57.02 -16.38
CA THR A 159 -7.82 56.87 -17.81
C THR A 159 -9.02 57.14 -18.72
N HIS A 160 -10.25 56.88 -18.27
CA HIS A 160 -11.46 57.24 -19.00
C HIS A 160 -11.79 58.76 -18.93
N SER A 161 -11.22 59.47 -17.96
CA SER A 161 -11.42 60.91 -17.73
C SER A 161 -10.37 61.81 -18.41
N LEU A 162 -9.30 61.26 -18.97
CA LEU A 162 -8.34 62.06 -19.74
C LEU A 162 -8.93 62.30 -21.14
N PRO A 163 -9.07 63.56 -21.60
CA PRO A 163 -9.44 63.80 -22.98
C PRO A 163 -8.35 63.18 -23.84
N THR A 164 -8.73 62.28 -24.75
CA THR A 164 -7.89 61.87 -25.87
C THR A 164 -7.51 63.14 -26.62
N HIS A 165 -6.38 63.75 -26.26
CA HIS A 165 -5.72 64.78 -27.04
C HIS A 165 -5.20 64.04 -28.27
N SER A 166 -6.08 63.92 -29.26
CA SER A 166 -5.75 63.53 -30.61
C SER A 166 -4.82 64.61 -31.12
N SER A 167 -3.52 64.36 -31.00
CA SER A 167 -2.46 65.18 -31.56
C SER A 167 -2.62 65.20 -33.08
N ASN A 168 -3.45 66.13 -33.57
CA ASN A 168 -3.45 66.56 -34.96
C ASN A 168 -2.09 67.20 -35.24
N LEU A 169 -1.12 66.38 -35.64
CA LEU A 169 0.07 66.83 -36.34
C LEU A 169 -0.37 67.31 -37.73
N GLU A 170 -0.84 68.56 -37.79
CA GLU A 170 -0.95 69.31 -39.05
C GLU A 170 0.47 69.44 -39.64
N ILE A 171 0.77 68.60 -40.62
CA ILE A 171 1.94 68.76 -41.49
C ILE A 171 1.71 70.02 -42.32
N ARG A 172 2.18 71.17 -41.85
CA ARG A 172 2.28 72.38 -42.67
C ARG A 172 3.31 72.15 -43.77
N SER A 173 2.79 71.82 -44.96
CA SER A 173 3.53 71.83 -46.22
C SER A 173 4.09 73.24 -46.48
N VAL A 174 5.40 73.41 -46.33
CA VAL A 174 6.12 74.61 -46.73
C VAL A 174 6.30 74.56 -48.25
N LYS A 175 5.47 75.32 -48.96
CA LYS A 175 5.70 75.66 -50.37
C LYS A 175 6.88 76.64 -50.44
N HIS A 176 8.05 76.17 -50.87
CA HIS A 176 9.09 77.07 -51.35
C HIS A 176 8.77 77.51 -52.78
N GLY A 177 8.14 78.68 -52.87
CA GLY A 177 8.03 79.46 -54.09
C GLY A 177 9.38 80.10 -54.43
N THR A 178 9.73 79.94 -55.70
CA THR A 178 10.76 80.63 -56.49
C THR A 178 10.64 82.15 -56.45
N GLU A 179 11.77 82.84 -56.35
CA GLU A 179 12.09 84.20 -56.88
C GLU A 179 13.57 84.43 -56.47
N GLY A 180 14.55 84.75 -57.31
CA GLY A 180 14.56 85.52 -58.55
C GLY A 180 15.29 86.86 -58.30
N ALA A 181 16.30 87.18 -59.11
CA ALA A 181 17.09 88.43 -59.18
C ALA A 181 18.16 88.63 -58.07
N GLN A 182 19.40 89.06 -58.34
CA GLN A 182 20.04 89.68 -59.51
C GLN A 182 21.56 89.45 -59.42
#